data_AF-A0A183AJN0-F1
#
_entry.id   AF-A0A183AJN0-F1
#
_cell.length_a   1.000
_cell.length_b   1.000
_cell.length_c   1.000
_cell.angle_alpha   90.00
_cell.angle_beta   90.00
_cell.angle_gamma   90.00
#
_symmetry.space_group_name_H-M   'P 1'
#
loop_
_entity.id
_entity.type
_entity.pdbx_description
1 polymer ?
#
loop_
_entity_poly.entity_id
_entity_poly.type
_entity_poly.pdbx_seq_one_letter_code
_entity_poly.pdbx_strand_id
1 'polypeptide(L)'
;MVSTYDKLVSTWVECCFCMKWRYLPDVHDPSEICSNWHCALQLTHPNKSVVDVDQTDSVEVACTVPQGPTPDAIKDEFIYTQFSVGSVVWAKIQGYPAWPAMIYYNQHGQYAEYDQVSREVTHYHVVFLDPTRSTVSRVNVNRVRKFHSVEELKHKRGVGWTFLVLTR
;
A
#
# COMPACT_ATOMS: atom_id res chain seq x y z
N MET A 1 33.25 7.82 2.47
CA MET A 1 32.23 6.78 2.67
C MET A 1 30.91 7.36 2.22
N VAL A 2 30.52 7.10 0.97
CA VAL A 2 29.25 7.58 0.44
C VAL A 2 28.17 6.71 1.07
N SER A 3 27.30 7.33 1.86
CA SER A 3 26.08 6.74 2.41
C SER A 3 25.36 5.97 1.29
N THR A 4 25.07 4.70 1.51
CA THR A 4 24.19 3.91 0.63
C THR A 4 22.83 4.59 0.61
N TYR A 5 22.68 5.48 -0.35
CA TYR A 5 21.47 6.21 -0.70
C TYR A 5 20.27 5.26 -0.59
N ASP A 6 19.27 5.65 0.19
CA ASP A 6 17.98 4.97 0.32
C ASP A 6 17.46 4.60 -1.07
N LYS A 7 17.71 3.37 -1.49
CA LYS A 7 17.10 2.83 -2.70
C LYS A 7 15.67 2.53 -2.29
N LEU A 8 14.79 3.53 -2.41
CA LEU A 8 13.37 3.38 -2.15
C LEU A 8 12.90 2.15 -2.93
N VAL A 9 12.40 1.16 -2.20
CA VAL A 9 11.97 -0.11 -2.78
C VAL A 9 10.80 0.22 -3.72
N SER A 10 10.96 -0.11 -5.00
CA SER A 10 9.90 0.04 -6.00
C SER A 10 8.96 -1.18 -5.98
N THR A 11 7.79 -1.05 -6.59
CA THR A 11 6.73 -2.06 -6.50
C THR A 11 6.72 -2.99 -7.70
N TRP A 12 6.54 -4.29 -7.45
CA TRP A 12 6.15 -5.26 -8.47
C TRP A 12 4.63 -5.49 -8.39
N VAL A 13 3.96 -5.51 -9.54
CA VAL A 13 2.52 -5.74 -9.64
C VAL A 13 2.22 -6.87 -10.62
N GLU A 14 1.24 -7.70 -10.29
CA GLU A 14 0.73 -8.75 -11.16
C GLU A 14 -0.44 -8.20 -12.00
N CYS A 15 -0.41 -8.43 -13.31
CA CYS A 15 -1.51 -8.07 -14.19
C CYS A 15 -2.70 -9.02 -14.02
N CYS A 16 -3.89 -8.49 -13.74
CA CYS A 16 -5.10 -9.28 -13.54
C CYS A 16 -5.64 -10.04 -14.77
N PHE A 17 -5.09 -9.79 -15.98
CA PHE A 17 -5.50 -10.46 -17.22
C PHE A 17 -4.51 -11.53 -17.68
N CYS A 18 -3.21 -11.21 -17.70
CA CYS A 18 -2.19 -12.10 -18.25
C CYS A 18 -1.29 -12.75 -17.19
N MET A 19 -1.49 -12.42 -15.90
CA MET A 19 -0.72 -12.93 -14.76
C MET A 19 0.79 -12.68 -14.84
N LYS A 20 1.23 -11.76 -15.72
CA LYS A 20 2.63 -11.33 -15.82
C LYS A 20 2.91 -10.26 -14.77
N TRP A 21 4.12 -10.32 -14.22
CA TRP A 21 4.67 -9.34 -13.29
C TRP A 21 5.27 -8.15 -14.01
N ARG A 22 5.03 -6.95 -13.47
CA ARG A 22 5.52 -5.68 -14.01
C ARG A 22 6.17 -4.87 -12.88
N TYR A 23 7.36 -4.36 -13.16
CA TYR A 23 8.09 -3.51 -12.22
C TYR A 23 7.70 -2.04 -12.44
N LEU A 24 7.30 -1.38 -11.37
CA LEU A 24 6.90 0.02 -11.34
C LEU A 24 7.97 0.82 -10.59
N PRO A 25 8.99 1.37 -11.28
CA PRO A 25 10.13 2.02 -10.62
C PRO A 25 9.72 3.21 -9.75
N ASP A 26 8.67 3.92 -10.16
CA ASP A 26 8.20 5.16 -9.53
C ASP A 26 7.09 4.95 -8.49
N VAL A 27 6.66 3.70 -8.26
CA VAL A 27 5.63 3.37 -7.27
C VAL A 27 6.27 2.72 -6.05
N HIS A 28 6.21 3.39 -4.92
CA HIS A 28 6.81 2.95 -3.65
C HIS A 28 5.78 2.43 -2.63
N ASP A 29 4.52 2.86 -2.75
CA ASP A 29 3.41 2.34 -1.96
C ASP A 29 2.46 1.52 -2.86
N PRO A 30 2.38 0.19 -2.68
CA PRO A 30 1.43 -0.65 -3.39
C PRO A 30 -0.02 -0.19 -3.23
N SER A 31 -0.35 0.58 -2.19
CA SER A 31 -1.70 1.10 -1.98
C SER A 31 -2.13 2.07 -3.07
N GLU A 32 -1.19 2.68 -3.79
CA GLU A 32 -1.43 3.59 -4.93
C GLU A 32 -1.92 2.83 -6.18
N ILE A 33 -1.71 1.53 -6.22
CA ILE A 33 -2.08 0.67 -7.33
C ILE A 33 -3.55 0.25 -7.18
N CYS A 34 -4.33 0.39 -8.25
CA CYS A 34 -5.70 -0.08 -8.29
C CYS A 34 -5.79 -1.62 -8.26
N SER A 35 -6.84 -2.17 -7.65
CA SER A 35 -7.02 -3.63 -7.55
C SER A 35 -7.24 -4.32 -8.89
N ASN A 36 -7.70 -3.59 -9.91
CA ASN A 36 -7.90 -4.07 -11.28
C ASN A 36 -6.71 -3.73 -12.19
N TRP A 37 -5.51 -3.59 -11.63
CA TRP A 37 -4.33 -3.19 -12.40
C TRP A 37 -4.01 -4.17 -13.53
N HIS A 38 -3.70 -3.63 -14.71
CA HIS A 38 -3.36 -4.42 -15.88
C HIS A 38 -2.32 -3.74 -16.76
N CYS A 39 -1.68 -4.52 -17.66
CA CYS A 39 -0.56 -4.06 -18.49
C CYS A 39 -0.86 -2.77 -19.28
N ALA A 40 -2.08 -2.54 -19.75
CA ALA A 40 -2.41 -1.29 -20.46
C ALA A 40 -2.37 -0.03 -19.57
N LEU A 41 -2.49 -0.14 -18.24
CA LEU A 41 -2.31 0.99 -17.32
C LEU A 41 -0.83 1.37 -17.15
N GLN A 42 0.11 0.49 -17.54
CA GLN A 42 1.53 0.86 -17.57
C GLN A 42 1.82 1.95 -18.60
N LEU A 43 1.02 2.00 -19.67
CA LEU A 43 1.28 2.86 -20.83
C LEU A 43 0.80 4.30 -20.62
N THR A 44 0.05 4.58 -19.54
CA THR A 44 -0.47 5.92 -19.22
C THR A 44 0.48 6.80 -18.40
N HIS A 45 1.70 6.34 -18.12
CA HIS A 45 2.77 7.21 -17.59
C HIS A 45 3.24 8.24 -18.66
N PRO A 46 3.68 9.46 -18.27
CA PRO A 46 3.41 10.72 -18.98
C PRO A 46 4.14 10.97 -20.32
N ASN A 47 4.94 10.02 -20.81
CA ASN A 47 5.84 10.24 -21.95
C ASN A 47 5.47 9.48 -23.22
N LYS A 48 4.25 8.94 -23.32
CA LYS A 48 3.70 8.45 -24.58
C LYS A 48 2.40 9.16 -24.88
N SER A 49 2.43 9.94 -25.96
CA SER A 49 1.29 10.63 -26.53
C SER A 49 0.10 9.68 -26.64
N VAL A 50 -0.99 10.05 -25.97
CA VAL A 50 -2.31 9.49 -26.13
C VAL A 50 -2.67 9.62 -27.61
N VAL A 51 -2.57 8.52 -28.35
CA VAL A 51 -3.32 8.34 -29.59
C VAL A 51 -4.53 7.51 -29.17
N ASP A 52 -5.72 7.98 -29.51
CA ASP A 52 -7.00 7.35 -29.20
C ASP A 52 -6.97 5.87 -29.63
N VAL A 53 -6.80 4.95 -28.67
CA VAL A 53 -6.92 3.50 -28.90
C VAL A 53 -8.15 3.02 -28.15
N ASP A 54 -9.04 2.41 -28.92
CA ASP A 54 -10.23 1.69 -28.45
C ASP A 54 -9.87 0.80 -27.26
N GLN A 55 -10.57 0.97 -26.14
CA GLN A 55 -10.10 0.53 -24.81
C GLN A 55 -9.86 -0.99 -24.71
N THR A 56 -10.51 -1.79 -25.55
CA THR A 56 -10.44 -3.26 -25.56
C THR A 56 -9.21 -3.81 -26.26
N ASP A 57 -8.82 -3.24 -27.40
CA ASP A 57 -7.62 -3.68 -28.15
C ASP A 57 -6.33 -3.35 -27.38
N SER A 58 -6.39 -2.32 -26.53
CA SER A 58 -5.23 -1.87 -25.76
C SER A 58 -4.73 -2.90 -24.74
N VAL A 59 -5.63 -3.70 -24.13
CA VAL A 59 -5.26 -4.64 -23.05
C VAL A 59 -4.58 -5.88 -23.63
N GLU A 60 -5.15 -6.47 -24.69
CA GLU A 60 -4.57 -7.65 -25.33
C GLU A 60 -3.18 -7.35 -25.87
N VAL A 61 -3.03 -6.23 -26.60
CA VAL A 61 -1.75 -5.77 -27.13
C VAL A 61 -0.75 -5.51 -26.00
N ALA A 62 -1.12 -4.81 -24.94
CA ALA A 62 -0.22 -4.56 -23.81
C ALA A 62 0.19 -5.86 -23.08
N CYS A 63 -0.70 -6.84 -23.03
CA CYS A 63 -0.42 -8.15 -22.45
C CYS A 63 0.49 -9.02 -23.32
N THR A 64 0.64 -8.74 -24.62
CA THR A 64 1.60 -9.49 -25.47
C THR A 64 3.06 -9.24 -25.08
N VAL A 65 3.38 -8.07 -24.53
CA VAL A 65 4.75 -7.71 -24.13
C VAL A 65 5.30 -8.78 -23.18
N PRO A 66 6.47 -9.39 -23.46
CA PRO A 66 7.07 -10.38 -22.57
C PRO A 66 7.33 -9.81 -21.18
N GLN A 67 7.26 -10.66 -20.15
CA GLN A 67 7.74 -10.31 -18.82
C GLN A 67 9.26 -10.10 -18.89
N GLY A 68 9.77 -9.04 -18.26
CA GLY A 68 11.22 -8.87 -18.10
C GLY A 68 11.80 -9.97 -17.19
N PRO A 69 13.13 -10.00 -17.00
CA PRO A 69 13.73 -10.90 -16.02
C PRO A 69 13.16 -10.57 -14.64
N THR A 70 12.28 -11.43 -14.14
CA THR A 70 11.99 -11.49 -12.72
C THR A 70 13.21 -12.10 -12.05
N PRO A 71 13.76 -11.52 -10.97
CA PRO A 71 14.68 -12.27 -10.14
C PRO A 71 14.06 -13.64 -9.86
N ASP A 72 14.74 -14.74 -10.17
CA ASP A 72 14.30 -16.07 -9.74
C ASP A 72 14.16 -16.12 -8.21
N ALA A 73 14.81 -15.17 -7.51
CA ALA A 73 14.71 -14.83 -6.10
C ALA A 73 13.45 -14.02 -5.68
N ILE A 74 12.53 -13.65 -6.58
CA ILE A 74 11.33 -12.88 -6.21
C ILE A 74 10.52 -13.59 -5.12
N LYS A 75 10.43 -14.92 -5.16
CA LYS A 75 9.56 -15.64 -4.23
C LYS A 75 10.03 -15.59 -2.77
N ASP A 76 11.34 -15.62 -2.54
CA ASP A 76 11.89 -15.71 -1.18
C ASP A 76 12.26 -14.35 -0.58
N GLU A 77 12.52 -13.34 -1.41
CA GLU A 77 12.90 -12.00 -0.95
C GLU A 77 11.69 -11.05 -0.80
N PHE A 78 10.58 -11.30 -1.51
CA PHE A 78 9.43 -10.39 -1.54
C PHE A 78 8.25 -10.92 -0.71
N ILE A 79 7.34 -10.01 -0.37
CA ILE A 79 6.09 -10.31 0.32
C ILE A 79 4.94 -9.68 -0.47
N TYR A 80 3.77 -10.31 -0.45
CA TYR A 80 2.54 -9.75 -1.02
C TYR A 80 1.91 -8.80 0.01
N THR A 81 2.05 -7.50 -0.24
CA THR A 81 1.61 -6.43 0.67
C THR A 81 0.77 -5.39 -0.07
N GLN A 82 -0.15 -4.76 0.66
CA GLN A 82 -0.99 -3.67 0.16
C GLN A 82 -0.50 -2.29 0.61
N PHE A 83 0.35 -2.24 1.63
CA PHE A 83 0.82 -0.99 2.22
C PHE A 83 2.32 -1.05 2.48
N SER A 84 2.98 0.08 2.28
CA SER A 84 4.39 0.30 2.63
C SER A 84 4.52 1.09 3.93
N VAL A 85 5.73 1.19 4.47
CA VAL A 85 6.01 2.12 5.56
C VAL A 85 5.69 3.55 5.12
N GLY A 86 5.03 4.31 6.00
CA GLY A 86 4.56 5.66 5.70
C GLY A 86 3.13 5.72 5.15
N SER A 87 2.55 4.60 4.68
CA SER A 87 1.15 4.57 4.27
C SER A 87 0.24 4.95 5.43
N VAL A 88 -0.67 5.89 5.18
CA VAL A 88 -1.72 6.27 6.14
C VAL A 88 -2.93 5.37 5.94
N VAL A 89 -3.41 4.78 7.02
CA VAL A 89 -4.45 3.76 7.03
C VAL A 89 -5.47 4.03 8.12
N TRP A 90 -6.65 3.47 7.95
CA TRP A 90 -7.57 3.26 9.05
C TRP A 90 -7.31 1.90 9.68
N ALA A 91 -6.96 1.88 10.96
CA ALA A 91 -6.74 0.67 11.72
C ALA A 91 -7.83 0.45 12.78
N LYS A 92 -8.35 -0.77 12.88
CA LYS A 92 -9.37 -1.17 13.87
C LYS A 92 -8.80 -2.18 14.86
N ILE A 93 -8.75 -1.80 16.13
CA ILE A 93 -8.46 -2.72 17.25
C ILE A 93 -9.74 -3.05 18.02
N GLN A 94 -9.68 -4.08 18.87
CA GLN A 94 -10.82 -4.46 19.70
C GLN A 94 -11.10 -3.37 20.75
N GLY A 95 -12.37 -3.05 20.98
CA GLY A 95 -12.77 -2.04 21.96
C GLY A 95 -12.73 -0.57 21.50
N TYR A 96 -12.10 -0.25 20.36
CA TYR A 96 -11.98 1.14 19.87
C TYR A 96 -12.57 1.31 18.47
N PRO A 97 -13.08 2.48 18.07
CA PRO A 97 -13.45 2.73 16.68
C PRO A 97 -12.22 2.59 15.76
N ALA A 98 -12.44 2.41 14.46
CA ALA A 98 -11.31 2.48 13.53
C ALA A 98 -10.75 3.91 13.53
N TRP A 99 -9.44 4.04 13.64
CA TRP A 99 -8.72 5.31 13.85
C TRP A 99 -7.59 5.47 12.82
N PRO A 100 -7.26 6.70 12.39
CA PRO A 100 -6.13 6.93 11.50
C PRO A 100 -4.82 6.49 12.16
N ALA A 101 -4.01 5.78 11.40
CA ALA A 101 -2.70 5.29 11.80
C ALA A 101 -1.76 5.33 10.59
N MET A 102 -0.47 5.17 10.84
CA MET A 102 0.57 5.08 9.80
C MET A 102 1.30 3.76 9.95
N ILE A 103 1.57 3.07 8.83
CA ILE A 103 2.43 1.88 8.83
C ILE A 103 3.85 2.31 9.23
N TYR A 104 4.46 1.62 10.19
CA TYR A 104 5.78 1.99 10.71
C TYR A 104 6.64 0.76 10.98
N TYR A 105 7.96 0.96 11.05
CA TYR A 105 8.89 -0.08 11.50
C TYR A 105 8.83 -0.26 13.01
N ASN A 106 8.57 -1.49 13.46
CA ASN A 106 8.69 -1.84 14.87
C ASN A 106 10.16 -1.75 15.35
N GLN A 107 10.38 -2.00 16.64
CA GLN A 107 11.73 -1.99 17.25
C GLN A 107 12.73 -3.01 16.67
N HIS A 108 12.25 -3.99 15.90
CA HIS A 108 13.05 -5.00 15.20
C HIS A 108 13.26 -4.67 13.72
N GLY A 109 12.83 -3.49 13.24
CA GLY A 109 12.95 -3.09 11.84
C GLY A 109 11.93 -3.75 10.91
N GLN A 110 10.85 -4.32 11.43
CA GLN A 110 9.79 -4.97 10.64
C GLN A 110 8.53 -4.11 10.61
N TYR A 111 7.91 -3.95 9.44
CA TYR A 111 6.65 -3.20 9.30
C TYR A 111 5.42 -4.11 9.13
N ALA A 112 5.65 -5.36 8.75
CA ALA A 112 4.61 -6.35 8.52
C ALA A 112 5.08 -7.74 8.95
N GLU A 113 4.12 -8.57 9.33
CA GLU A 113 4.27 -10.01 9.49
C GLU A 113 3.51 -10.71 8.37
N TYR A 114 4.03 -11.81 7.86
CA TYR A 114 3.50 -12.51 6.69
C TYR A 114 3.57 -14.02 6.88
N ASP A 115 2.73 -14.75 6.14
CA ASP A 115 2.77 -16.21 6.11
C ASP A 115 4.03 -16.68 5.37
N GLN A 116 4.78 -17.63 5.94
CA GLN A 116 6.07 -18.05 5.37
C GLN A 116 5.93 -18.82 4.05
N VAL A 117 4.76 -19.41 3.79
CA VAL A 117 4.49 -20.22 2.59
C VAL A 117 3.87 -19.37 1.49
N SER A 118 2.77 -18.67 1.78
CA SER A 118 2.10 -17.82 0.79
C SER A 118 2.79 -16.48 0.58
N ARG A 119 3.62 -16.05 1.55
CA ARG A 119 4.28 -14.72 1.58
C ARG A 119 3.29 -13.56 1.68
N GLU A 120 2.02 -13.82 2.00
CA GLU A 120 1.00 -12.79 2.16
C GLU A 120 1.08 -12.13 3.54
N VAL A 121 0.98 -10.80 3.59
CA VAL A 121 0.94 -10.06 4.85
C VAL A 121 -0.31 -10.43 5.66
N THR A 122 -0.07 -10.84 6.90
CA THR A 122 -1.13 -11.16 7.88
C THR A 122 -1.40 -10.01 8.84
N HIS A 123 -0.36 -9.24 9.19
CA HIS A 123 -0.45 -8.14 10.15
C HIS A 123 0.48 -6.99 9.76
N TYR A 124 0.06 -5.78 10.08
CA TYR A 124 0.89 -4.58 10.00
C TYR A 124 1.20 -4.04 11.39
N HIS A 125 2.39 -3.45 11.52
CA HIS A 125 2.73 -2.58 12.62
C HIS A 125 2.30 -1.16 12.28
N VAL A 126 1.46 -0.58 13.14
CA VAL A 126 0.93 0.77 12.94
C VAL A 126 1.21 1.64 14.16
N VAL A 127 1.40 2.93 13.92
CA VAL A 127 1.37 3.97 14.95
C VAL A 127 0.11 4.81 14.76
N PHE A 128 -0.73 4.88 15.79
CA PHE A 128 -1.96 5.68 15.75
C PHE A 128 -1.64 7.18 15.75
N LEU A 129 -2.30 7.91 14.87
CA LEU A 129 -2.19 9.36 14.73
C LEU A 129 -3.08 10.01 15.79
N ASP A 130 -2.54 10.13 16.99
CA ASP A 130 -3.14 10.80 18.14
C ASP A 130 -2.36 12.11 18.43
N PRO A 131 -3.05 13.26 18.57
CA PRO A 131 -2.40 14.54 18.87
C PRO A 131 -1.67 14.59 20.22
N THR A 132 -2.09 13.75 21.17
CA THR A 132 -1.63 13.78 22.57
C THR A 132 -0.63 12.68 22.87
N ARG A 133 -0.87 11.47 22.35
CA ARG A 133 0.00 10.32 22.62
C ARG A 133 -0.09 9.27 21.52
N SER A 134 0.96 9.18 20.72
CA SER A 134 1.10 8.08 19.77
C SER A 134 1.19 6.75 20.50
N THR A 135 0.38 5.80 20.04
CA THR A 135 0.42 4.41 20.49
C THR A 135 0.70 3.51 19.30
N VAL A 136 1.47 2.44 19.53
CA VAL A 136 1.78 1.47 18.49
C VAL A 136 0.97 0.19 18.69
N SER A 137 0.63 -0.48 17.60
CA SER A 137 -0.10 -1.74 17.67
C SER A 137 0.24 -2.63 16.48
N ARG A 138 0.05 -3.94 16.69
CA ARG A 138 0.06 -4.97 15.66
C ARG A 138 -1.39 -5.23 15.26
N VAL A 139 -1.75 -4.96 14.02
CA VAL A 139 -3.14 -5.01 13.54
C VAL A 139 -3.25 -6.00 12.40
N ASN A 140 -4.25 -6.89 12.48
CA ASN A 140 -4.52 -7.86 11.42
C ASN A 140 -4.87 -7.14 10.11
N VAL A 141 -4.39 -7.66 8.98
CA VAL A 141 -4.59 -7.06 7.64
C VAL A 141 -6.06 -6.77 7.34
N ASN A 142 -6.98 -7.64 7.75
CA ASN A 142 -8.42 -7.48 7.53
C ASN A 142 -9.05 -6.34 8.35
N ARG A 143 -8.27 -5.73 9.27
CA ARG A 143 -8.66 -4.59 10.10
C ARG A 143 -7.90 -3.32 9.74
N VAL A 144 -7.22 -3.33 8.61
CA VAL A 144 -6.51 -2.19 8.03
C VAL A 144 -7.16 -1.88 6.68
N ARG A 145 -7.47 -0.61 6.42
CA ARG A 145 -7.95 -0.15 5.09
C ARG A 145 -7.27 1.16 4.71
N LYS A 146 -7.17 1.42 3.40
CA LYS A 146 -6.59 2.65 2.88
C LYS A 146 -7.34 3.88 3.42
N PHE A 147 -6.59 4.90 3.82
CA PHE A 147 -7.11 6.23 4.10
C PHE A 147 -7.08 7.04 2.81
N HIS A 148 -8.23 7.52 2.32
CA HIS A 148 -8.28 8.26 1.06
C HIS A 148 -8.14 9.76 1.29
N SER A 149 -8.87 10.29 2.28
CA SER A 149 -8.87 11.73 2.50
C SER A 149 -9.31 12.15 3.92
N VAL A 150 -8.99 13.40 4.26
CA VAL A 150 -9.32 14.03 5.54
C VAL A 150 -10.83 14.18 5.75
N GLU A 151 -11.63 14.21 4.68
CA GLU A 151 -13.09 14.22 4.75
C GLU A 151 -13.63 12.96 5.45
N GLU A 152 -12.94 11.83 5.35
CA GLU A 152 -13.32 10.61 6.08
C GLU A 152 -13.31 10.81 7.61
N LEU A 153 -12.51 11.76 8.12
CA LEU A 153 -12.50 12.11 9.55
C LEU A 153 -13.80 12.83 9.97
N LYS A 154 -14.45 13.55 9.05
CA LYS A 154 -15.69 14.30 9.34
C LYS A 154 -16.87 13.35 9.50
N HIS A 155 -16.92 12.27 8.71
CA HIS A 155 -18.03 11.31 8.70
C HIS A 155 -18.12 10.45 9.97
N LYS A 156 -17.08 10.41 10.82
CA LYS A 156 -17.10 9.72 12.11
C LYS A 156 -17.28 10.64 13.32
N ARG A 157 -17.42 11.94 13.11
CA ARG A 157 -17.80 12.93 14.14
C ARG A 157 -19.33 13.08 14.26
N GLY A 158 -20.06 12.00 13.99
CA GLY A 158 -21.51 11.92 14.14
C GLY A 158 -21.88 11.26 15.47
N VAL A 159 -22.42 12.07 16.39
CA VAL A 159 -23.08 11.74 17.66
C VAL A 159 -22.15 11.32 18.81
N GLY A 160 -21.80 12.29 19.67
CA GLY A 160 -21.63 12.06 21.10
C GLY A 160 -20.22 11.84 21.66
N TRP A 161 -19.24 12.67 21.29
CA TRP A 161 -18.07 12.89 22.17
C TRP A 161 -17.79 14.38 22.21
N THR A 162 -18.27 15.02 23.27
CA THR A 162 -17.88 16.38 23.66
C THR A 162 -16.36 16.40 23.76
N PHE A 163 -15.69 17.21 22.94
CA PHE A 163 -14.32 17.60 23.18
C PHE A 163 -14.27 18.31 24.55
N LEU A 164 -13.97 17.58 25.62
CA LEU A 164 -13.46 18.20 26.84
C LEU A 164 -12.01 18.55 26.53
N VAL A 165 -11.82 19.73 25.93
CA VAL A 165 -10.51 20.39 25.92
C VAL A 165 -10.28 20.92 27.34
N LEU A 166 -9.56 20.16 28.16
CA LEU A 166 -8.92 20.70 29.35
C LEU A 166 -7.55 21.24 28.91
N THR A 167 -7.49 22.54 28.66
CA THR A 167 -6.21 23.26 28.64
C THR A 167 -5.77 23.54 30.08
N ARG A 168 -4.47 23.50 30.32
CA ARG A 168 -3.85 24.21 31.46
C ARG A 168 -3.46 25.62 31.02
#